data_AF-A0A7H8N1L9-F1
#
_entry.id   AF-A0A7H8N1L9-F1
#
_cell.length_a   1.000
_cell.length_b   1.000
_cell.length_c   1.000
_cell.angle_alpha   90.00
_cell.angle_beta   90.00
_cell.angle_gamma   90.00
#
_symmetry.space_group_name_H-M   'P 1'
#
loop_
_entity.id
_entity.type
_entity.pdbx_description
1 polymer ?
#
loop_
_entity_poly.entity_id
_entity_poly.type
_entity_poly.pdbx_seq_one_letter_code
_entity_poly.pdbx_strand_id
1 'polypeptide(L)'
;MPPPLRLSAATVQEALDRADARHWTRNPPRSPRARLAFLLRQAGGDQTALATRLDVPVRDLDSLRTVRRPSEEDPVQQAVERDIIRLWQPRVRHRAHTTILHNNGQMMVSFRAWLGFTAAAGSSDDPRLRFLTLSLQAPYIERLFAARHRNASEDELRRILSDTLGACYFHRTRPAHTAETVTLDRIDYLEFYY
;
A
#
# COMPACT_ATOMS: atom_id res chain seq x y z
N MET A 1 -11.12 -12.56 15.23
CA MET A 1 -10.39 -11.28 15.14
C MET A 1 -9.23 -11.49 14.18
N PRO A 2 -9.09 -10.71 13.09
CA PRO A 2 -7.81 -10.65 12.40
C PRO A 2 -6.73 -10.16 13.39
N PRO A 3 -5.47 -10.62 13.26
CA PRO A 3 -4.39 -10.16 14.13
C PRO A 3 -4.24 -8.63 14.04
N PRO A 4 -3.70 -7.95 15.07
CA PRO A 4 -3.44 -6.53 15.00
C PRO A 4 -2.30 -6.28 14.02
N LEU A 5 -2.64 -6.21 12.73
CA LEU A 5 -1.79 -5.52 11.75
C LEU A 5 -1.48 -4.16 12.38
N ARG A 6 -0.19 -3.78 12.52
CA ARG A 6 0.18 -2.40 12.88
C ARG A 6 -0.78 -1.49 12.13
N LEU A 7 -1.56 -0.63 12.78
CA LEU A 7 -2.65 0.08 12.10
C LEU A 7 -2.18 1.00 10.96
N SER A 8 -0.86 1.19 10.83
CA SER A 8 -0.21 2.08 9.89
C SER A 8 0.83 1.37 9.02
N ALA A 9 0.86 1.75 7.73
CA ALA A 9 1.86 1.29 6.78
C ALA A 9 2.96 2.33 6.63
N ALA A 10 4.17 1.87 6.30
CA ALA A 10 5.31 2.75 6.00
C ALA A 10 5.49 2.99 4.48
N THR A 11 4.67 2.32 3.66
CA THR A 11 4.71 2.37 2.19
C THR A 11 3.30 2.57 1.63
N VAL A 12 3.21 3.19 0.45
CA VAL A 12 1.94 3.40 -0.27
C VAL A 12 1.31 2.07 -0.66
N GLN A 13 2.13 1.13 -1.12
CA GLN A 13 1.68 -0.19 -1.49
C GLN A 13 1.03 -0.93 -0.31
N GLU A 14 1.69 -0.98 0.85
CA GLU A 14 1.15 -1.65 2.03
C GLU A 14 -0.12 -0.95 2.56
N ALA A 15 -0.18 0.38 2.48
CA ALA A 15 -1.38 1.13 2.84
C ALA A 15 -2.58 0.77 1.94
N LEU A 16 -2.37 0.66 0.62
CA LEU A 16 -3.41 0.24 -0.33
C LEU A 16 -3.82 -1.22 -0.08
N ASP A 17 -2.87 -2.12 0.11
CA ASP A 17 -3.13 -3.54 0.38
C ASP A 17 -4.02 -3.73 1.62
N ARG A 18 -3.81 -2.93 2.65
CA ARG A 18 -4.63 -2.96 3.87
C ARG A 18 -6.00 -2.32 3.69
N ALA A 19 -6.11 -1.27 2.87
CA ALA A 19 -7.40 -0.71 2.52
C ALA A 19 -8.24 -1.72 1.72
N ASP A 20 -7.62 -2.39 0.75
CA ASP A 20 -8.23 -3.48 -0.02
C ASP A 20 -8.75 -4.61 0.86
N ALA A 21 -8.04 -4.90 1.97
CA ALA A 21 -8.43 -5.96 2.90
C ALA A 21 -9.78 -5.73 3.58
N ARG A 22 -10.26 -4.49 3.66
CA ARG A 22 -11.58 -4.15 4.22
C ARG A 22 -12.74 -4.59 3.32
N HIS A 23 -12.47 -4.81 2.03
CA HIS A 23 -13.45 -5.30 1.06
C HIS A 23 -13.43 -6.81 0.89
N TRP A 24 -12.60 -7.54 1.64
CA TRP A 24 -12.54 -8.99 1.52
C TRP A 24 -13.87 -9.64 1.88
N THR A 25 -14.25 -10.60 1.05
CA THR A 25 -15.47 -11.41 1.27
C THR A 25 -15.15 -12.77 1.86
N ARG A 26 -13.87 -13.17 1.90
CA ARG A 26 -13.41 -14.43 2.47
C ARG A 26 -12.11 -14.22 3.23
N ASN A 27 -11.93 -14.97 4.32
CA ASN A 27 -10.70 -14.95 5.09
C ASN A 27 -9.52 -15.52 4.29
N PRO A 28 -8.33 -14.89 4.36
CA PRO A 28 -7.11 -15.46 3.78
C PRO A 28 -6.67 -16.73 4.55
N PRO A 29 -5.75 -17.53 3.96
CA PRO A 29 -5.18 -18.68 4.63
C PRO A 29 -4.52 -18.28 5.96
N ARG A 30 -4.88 -18.98 7.04
CA ARG A 30 -4.40 -18.64 8.40
C ARG A 30 -3.11 -19.37 8.78
N SER A 31 -3.03 -20.68 8.49
CA SER A 31 -1.87 -21.48 8.88
C SER A 31 -0.65 -21.18 7.99
N PRO A 32 0.58 -21.12 8.52
CA PRO A 32 1.81 -20.91 7.75
C PRO A 32 1.95 -21.83 6.53
N ARG A 33 1.63 -23.12 6.68
CA ARG A 33 1.66 -24.09 5.58
C ARG A 33 0.68 -23.75 4.46
N ALA A 34 -0.56 -23.35 4.79
CA ALA A 34 -1.55 -22.95 3.79
C ALA A 34 -1.19 -21.62 3.12
N ARG A 35 -0.60 -20.68 3.88
CA ARG A 35 -0.06 -19.42 3.39
C ARG A 35 1.03 -19.67 2.33
N LEU A 36 2.03 -20.48 2.66
CA LEU A 36 3.09 -20.88 1.74
C LEU A 36 2.53 -21.60 0.50
N ALA A 37 1.62 -22.56 0.67
CA ALA A 37 1.01 -23.29 -0.45
C ALA A 37 0.24 -22.37 -1.41
N PHE A 38 -0.44 -21.35 -0.88
CA PHE A 38 -1.11 -20.33 -1.69
C PHE A 38 -0.10 -19.50 -2.49
N LEU A 39 0.96 -18.99 -1.83
CA LEU A 39 1.96 -18.15 -2.49
C LEU A 39 2.75 -18.93 -3.54
N LEU A 40 3.13 -20.18 -3.28
CA LEU A 40 3.77 -21.06 -4.27
C LEU A 40 2.88 -21.26 -5.50
N ARG A 41 1.57 -21.46 -5.30
CA ARG A 41 0.63 -21.56 -6.42
C ARG A 41 0.59 -20.26 -7.25
N GLN A 42 0.66 -19.10 -6.61
CA GLN A 42 0.73 -17.81 -7.30
C GLN A 42 2.06 -17.61 -8.03
N ALA A 43 3.15 -18.19 -7.53
CA ALA A 43 4.48 -18.16 -8.15
C ALA A 43 4.71 -19.29 -9.17
N GLY A 44 3.67 -20.02 -9.60
CA GLY A 44 3.82 -21.14 -10.55
C GLY A 44 4.59 -22.35 -10.00
N GLY A 45 4.74 -22.46 -8.68
CA GLY A 45 5.51 -23.51 -8.02
C GLY A 45 6.99 -23.18 -7.79
N ASP A 46 7.47 -22.03 -8.27
CA ASP A 46 8.87 -21.64 -8.10
C ASP A 46 9.13 -21.07 -6.69
N GLN A 47 9.77 -21.90 -5.86
CA GLN A 47 10.14 -21.53 -4.49
C GLN A 47 11.28 -20.51 -4.44
N THR A 48 12.20 -20.53 -5.42
CA THR A 48 13.33 -19.59 -5.48
C THR A 48 12.83 -18.20 -5.88
N ALA A 49 11.96 -18.12 -6.89
CA ALA A 49 11.34 -16.85 -7.27
C ALA A 49 10.49 -16.27 -6.13
N LEU A 50 9.77 -17.12 -5.38
CA LEU A 50 9.03 -16.68 -4.19
C LEU A 50 9.96 -16.12 -3.11
N ALA A 51 11.07 -16.81 -2.82
CA ALA A 51 12.07 -16.38 -1.85
C ALA A 51 12.67 -15.02 -2.22
N THR A 52 13.06 -14.84 -3.49
CA THR A 52 13.56 -13.55 -4.01
C THR A 52 12.51 -12.45 -3.90
N ARG A 53 11.24 -12.72 -4.23
CA ARG A 53 10.17 -11.71 -4.13
C ARG A 53 9.91 -11.27 -2.68
N LEU A 54 10.01 -12.21 -1.74
CA LEU A 54 9.80 -11.97 -0.32
C LEU A 54 11.05 -11.41 0.38
N ASP A 55 12.19 -11.34 -0.31
CA ASP A 55 13.50 -10.99 0.25
C ASP A 55 13.87 -11.85 1.47
N VAL A 56 13.65 -13.16 1.36
CA VAL A 56 13.98 -14.14 2.41
C VAL A 56 14.77 -15.31 1.83
N PRO A 57 15.70 -15.91 2.61
CA PRO A 57 16.36 -17.15 2.22
C PRO A 57 15.37 -18.30 1.98
N VAL A 58 15.63 -19.12 0.96
CA VAL A 58 14.79 -20.30 0.62
C VAL A 58 14.60 -21.25 1.81
N ARG A 59 15.66 -21.46 2.60
CA ARG A 59 15.61 -22.28 3.83
C ARG A 59 14.61 -21.77 4.87
N ASP A 60 14.41 -20.46 4.92
CA ASP A 60 13.53 -19.84 5.91
C ASP A 60 12.07 -20.01 5.48
N LEU A 61 11.78 -20.11 4.17
CA LEU A 61 10.48 -20.53 3.68
C LEU A 61 10.15 -21.99 4.03
N ASP A 62 11.13 -22.89 3.99
CA ASP A 62 10.91 -24.29 4.35
C ASP A 62 10.53 -24.46 5.82
N SER A 63 11.03 -23.57 6.69
CA SER A 63 10.64 -23.55 8.11
C SER A 63 9.13 -23.38 8.32
N LEU A 64 8.43 -22.73 7.39
CA LEU A 64 6.97 -22.51 7.44
C LEU A 64 6.17 -23.81 7.32
N ARG A 65 6.79 -24.88 6.80
CA ARG A 65 6.16 -26.21 6.68
C ARG A 65 6.10 -26.95 8.01
N THR A 66 7.03 -26.65 8.92
CA THR A 66 7.22 -27.36 10.19
C THR A 66 6.82 -26.52 11.40
N VAL A 67 6.78 -25.19 11.27
CA VAL A 67 6.34 -24.26 12.32
C VAL A 67 4.91 -24.59 12.79
N ARG A 68 4.77 -24.86 14.09
CA ARG A 68 3.48 -25.12 14.75
C ARG A 68 2.86 -23.86 15.35
N ARG A 69 3.68 -22.98 15.92
CA ARG A 69 3.27 -21.70 16.52
C ARG A 69 4.16 -20.60 15.94
N PRO A 70 3.73 -19.92 14.86
CA PRO A 70 4.49 -18.82 14.29
C PRO A 70 4.52 -17.65 15.27
N SER A 71 5.66 -16.97 15.36
CA SER A 71 5.73 -15.67 16.03
C SER A 71 5.21 -14.59 15.07
N GLU A 72 4.42 -13.65 15.56
CA GLU A 72 3.97 -12.49 14.76
C GLU A 72 5.13 -11.52 14.45
N GLU A 73 6.20 -11.59 15.25
CA GLU A 73 7.40 -10.78 15.08
C GLU A 73 8.42 -11.40 14.11
N ASP A 74 8.19 -12.63 13.66
CA ASP A 74 9.07 -13.31 12.70
C ASP A 74 9.04 -12.58 11.34
N PRO A 75 10.20 -12.07 10.86
CA PRO A 75 10.29 -11.36 9.59
C PRO A 75 9.75 -12.16 8.41
N VAL A 76 9.92 -13.49 8.41
CA VAL A 76 9.45 -14.37 7.35
C VAL A 76 7.92 -14.44 7.35
N GLN A 77 7.31 -14.55 8.54
CA GLN A 77 5.85 -14.53 8.68
C GLN A 77 5.27 -13.20 8.22
N GLN A 78 5.91 -12.09 8.58
CA GLN A 78 5.47 -10.76 8.16
C GLN A 78 5.60 -10.57 6.65
N ALA A 79 6.69 -11.02 6.03
CA ALA A 79 6.86 -10.97 4.58
C ALA A 79 5.77 -11.77 3.86
N VAL A 80 5.53 -13.01 4.31
CA VAL A 80 4.46 -13.88 3.79
C VAL A 80 3.08 -13.27 3.97
N GLU A 81 2.80 -12.68 5.13
CA GLU A 81 1.52 -12.03 5.42
C GLU A 81 1.27 -10.83 4.52
N ARG A 82 2.27 -9.95 4.35
CA ARG A 82 2.18 -8.79 3.44
C ARG A 82 1.85 -9.25 2.01
N ASP A 83 2.54 -10.27 1.51
CA ASP A 83 2.34 -10.76 0.14
C ASP A 83 1.00 -11.48 -0.03
N ILE A 84 0.50 -12.14 1.02
CA ILE A 84 -0.87 -12.67 1.02
C ILE A 84 -1.89 -11.56 0.94
N ILE A 85 -1.78 -10.53 1.78
CA ILE A 85 -2.71 -9.40 1.76
C ILE A 85 -2.74 -8.79 0.34
N ARG A 86 -1.56 -8.59 -0.25
CA ARG A 86 -1.38 -8.08 -1.61
C ARG A 86 -2.12 -8.90 -2.67
N LEU A 87 -1.99 -10.23 -2.62
CA LEU A 87 -2.47 -11.12 -3.67
C LEU A 87 -3.90 -11.63 -3.45
N TRP A 88 -4.47 -11.43 -2.26
CA TRP A 88 -5.76 -12.01 -1.90
C TRP A 88 -6.93 -11.36 -2.66
N GLN A 89 -7.84 -12.20 -3.15
CA GLN A 89 -9.09 -11.84 -3.83
C GLN A 89 -8.98 -10.69 -4.86
N PRO A 90 -8.13 -10.80 -5.91
CA PRO A 90 -7.89 -9.71 -6.87
C PRO A 90 -9.16 -9.24 -7.60
N ARG A 91 -10.10 -10.16 -7.86
CA ARG A 91 -11.40 -9.83 -8.48
C ARG A 91 -12.31 -9.02 -7.56
N VAL A 92 -12.29 -9.30 -6.26
CA VAL A 92 -13.08 -8.56 -5.26
C VAL A 92 -12.54 -7.15 -5.12
N ARG A 93 -11.21 -7.02 -5.00
CA ARG A 93 -10.50 -5.74 -5.03
C ARG A 93 -10.82 -4.91 -6.27
N HIS A 94 -10.72 -5.50 -7.46
CA HIS A 94 -11.08 -4.78 -8.69
C HIS A 94 -12.54 -4.32 -8.70
N ARG A 95 -13.48 -5.17 -8.26
CA ARG A 95 -14.89 -4.79 -8.16
C ARG A 95 -15.11 -3.65 -7.17
N ALA A 96 -14.42 -3.65 -6.03
CA ALA A 96 -14.47 -2.57 -5.05
C ALA A 96 -13.98 -1.25 -5.69
N HIS A 97 -12.80 -1.24 -6.31
CA HIS A 97 -12.25 -0.07 -7.00
C HIS A 97 -13.19 0.48 -8.07
N THR A 98 -13.73 -0.38 -8.93
CA THR A 98 -14.70 0.03 -9.95
C THR A 98 -15.95 0.64 -9.33
N THR A 99 -16.45 0.08 -8.22
CA THR A 99 -17.64 0.59 -7.52
C THR A 99 -17.36 1.97 -6.93
N ILE A 100 -16.18 2.18 -6.34
CA ILE A 100 -15.75 3.48 -5.80
C ILE A 100 -15.65 4.52 -6.91
N LEU A 101 -15.01 4.19 -8.03
CA LEU A 101 -14.89 5.09 -9.18
C LEU A 101 -16.25 5.44 -9.80
N HIS A 102 -17.17 4.48 -9.90
CA HIS A 102 -18.54 4.74 -10.37
C HIS A 102 -19.33 5.65 -9.42
N ASN A 103 -19.04 5.61 -8.12
CA ASN A 103 -19.72 6.41 -7.09
C ASN A 103 -18.98 7.73 -6.80
N ASN A 104 -18.58 8.45 -7.85
CA ASN A 104 -17.87 9.74 -7.79
C ASN A 104 -16.48 9.73 -7.11
N GLY A 105 -15.90 8.55 -6.86
CA GLY A 105 -14.50 8.39 -6.43
C GLY A 105 -14.12 9.25 -5.22
N GLN A 106 -14.50 8.80 -4.02
CA GLN A 106 -14.04 9.41 -2.77
C GLN A 106 -13.12 8.47 -2.02
N MET A 107 -11.97 8.99 -1.60
CA MET A 107 -10.99 8.27 -0.80
C MET A 107 -10.38 9.25 0.18
N MET A 108 -10.24 8.88 1.45
CA MET A 108 -9.44 9.66 2.38
C MET A 108 -8.06 9.05 2.52
N VAL A 109 -7.04 9.88 2.60
CA VAL A 109 -5.68 9.49 2.97
C VAL A 109 -5.29 10.18 4.25
N SER A 110 -4.86 9.41 5.24
CA SER A 110 -4.28 9.90 6.49
C SER A 110 -2.81 9.50 6.49
N PHE A 111 -1.91 10.44 6.75
CA PHE A 111 -0.48 10.17 6.74
C PHE A 111 0.30 10.98 7.78
N ARG A 112 1.36 10.38 8.32
CA ARG A 112 2.43 11.03 9.08
C ARG A 112 3.75 10.84 8.34
N ALA A 113 4.25 11.91 7.73
CA ALA A 113 5.46 11.87 6.92
C ALA A 113 6.20 13.22 6.94
N TRP A 114 7.46 13.20 6.53
CA TRP A 114 8.23 14.41 6.27
C TRP A 114 7.87 14.93 4.90
N LEU A 115 7.28 16.13 4.86
CA LEU A 115 6.74 16.72 3.65
C LEU A 115 7.68 17.84 3.18
N GLY A 116 8.33 17.60 2.04
CA GLY A 116 9.03 18.63 1.27
C GLY A 116 8.10 19.24 0.24
N PHE A 117 8.38 20.48 -0.18
CA PHE A 117 7.66 21.09 -1.29
C PHE A 117 8.56 22.01 -2.11
N THR A 118 8.27 22.07 -3.41
CA THR A 118 8.85 23.04 -4.33
C THR A 118 7.71 23.83 -4.96
N ALA A 119 7.69 25.15 -4.80
CA ALA A 119 6.67 26.04 -5.34
C ALA A 119 7.30 27.23 -6.07
N ALA A 120 6.54 27.92 -6.93
CA ALA A 120 7.05 29.14 -7.60
C ALA A 120 7.46 30.25 -6.61
N ALA A 121 6.87 30.27 -5.42
CA ALA A 121 7.21 31.20 -4.34
C ALA A 121 8.44 30.77 -3.51
N GLY A 122 9.03 29.59 -3.80
CA GLY A 122 10.18 29.04 -3.09
C GLY A 122 10.09 27.52 -2.88
N SER A 123 11.24 26.89 -2.68
CA SER A 123 11.35 25.50 -2.22
C SER A 123 11.64 25.49 -0.71
N SER A 124 11.12 24.50 0.01
CA SER A 124 11.55 24.23 1.38
C SER A 124 12.61 23.14 1.35
N ASP A 125 13.86 23.52 1.57
CA ASP A 125 14.99 22.59 1.68
C ASP A 125 14.95 21.76 2.97
N ASP A 126 14.15 22.19 3.96
CA ASP A 126 13.87 21.44 5.19
C ASP A 126 12.46 20.82 5.10
N PRO A 127 12.33 19.52 4.80
CA PRO A 127 11.03 18.86 4.83
C PRO A 127 10.52 18.89 6.28
N ARG A 128 9.21 19.07 6.46
CA ARG A 128 8.63 19.17 7.80
C ARG A 128 7.76 17.98 8.10
N LEU A 129 7.86 17.45 9.32
CA LEU A 129 6.93 16.43 9.78
C LEU A 129 5.50 16.99 9.73
N ARG A 130 4.60 16.26 9.06
CA ARG A 130 3.20 16.58 8.91
C ARG A 130 2.36 15.37 9.27
N PHE A 131 1.28 15.60 9.99
CA PHE A 131 0.20 14.65 10.17
C PHE A 131 -1.06 15.26 9.57
N LEU A 132 -1.51 14.72 8.45
CA LEU A 132 -2.59 15.29 7.66
C LEU A 132 -3.57 14.21 7.23
N THR A 133 -4.85 14.60 7.17
CA THR A 133 -5.91 13.81 6.57
C THR A 133 -6.51 14.60 5.42
N LEU A 134 -6.38 14.07 4.21
CA LEU A 134 -6.82 14.73 2.98
C LEU A 134 -7.85 13.87 2.26
N SER A 135 -8.83 14.53 1.65
CA SER A 135 -9.77 13.88 0.73
C SER A 135 -9.17 13.89 -0.66
N LEU A 136 -9.02 12.71 -1.25
CA LEU A 136 -8.62 12.50 -2.63
C LEU A 136 -9.90 12.37 -3.46
N GLN A 137 -9.91 12.99 -4.63
CA GLN A 137 -11.02 12.94 -5.57
C GLN A 137 -10.49 12.52 -6.95
N ALA A 138 -11.40 12.18 -7.86
CA ALA A 138 -11.06 11.95 -9.26
C ALA A 138 -10.32 13.17 -9.86
N PRO A 139 -9.36 12.98 -10.79
CA PRO A 139 -8.95 11.70 -11.38
C PRO A 139 -7.84 10.96 -10.61
N TYR A 140 -7.40 11.46 -9.46
CA TYR A 140 -6.19 10.97 -8.78
C TYR A 140 -6.33 9.53 -8.24
N ILE A 141 -7.52 9.19 -7.73
CA ILE A 141 -7.83 7.83 -7.24
C ILE A 141 -7.71 6.79 -8.37
N GLU A 142 -8.16 7.13 -9.57
CA GLU A 142 -8.10 6.23 -10.72
C GLU A 142 -6.64 5.88 -11.07
N ARG A 143 -5.73 6.86 -11.01
CA ARG A 143 -4.30 6.64 -11.24
C ARG A 143 -3.69 5.70 -10.19
N LEU A 144 -4.03 5.88 -8.91
CA LEU A 144 -3.57 4.99 -7.83
C LEU A 144 -4.09 3.56 -8.02
N PHE A 145 -5.38 3.39 -8.32
CA PHE A 145 -5.96 2.07 -8.57
C PHE A 145 -5.35 1.41 -9.80
N ALA A 146 -5.21 2.12 -10.92
CA ALA A 146 -4.57 1.61 -12.13
C ALA A 146 -3.13 1.15 -11.86
N ALA A 147 -2.33 1.94 -11.15
CA ALA A 147 -0.98 1.60 -10.73
C ALA A 147 -0.96 0.36 -9.81
N ARG A 148 -1.91 0.26 -8.87
CA ARG A 148 -2.05 -0.91 -8.01
C ARG A 148 -2.39 -2.18 -8.79
N HIS A 149 -3.30 -2.10 -9.77
CA HIS A 149 -3.73 -3.24 -10.59
C HIS A 149 -2.60 -3.81 -11.44
N ARG A 150 -1.70 -2.96 -11.95
CA ARG A 150 -0.51 -3.38 -12.71
C ARG A 150 0.70 -3.73 -11.83
N ASN A 151 0.53 -3.77 -10.51
CA ASN A 151 1.60 -4.00 -9.53
C ASN A 151 2.79 -3.04 -9.73
N ALA A 152 2.50 -1.75 -9.88
CA ALA A 152 3.52 -0.70 -9.94
C ALA A 152 4.48 -0.75 -8.73
N SER A 153 5.70 -0.25 -8.94
CA SER A 153 6.70 -0.17 -7.86
C SER A 153 6.27 0.83 -6.79
N GLU A 154 6.82 0.68 -5.59
CA GLU A 154 6.58 1.63 -4.48
C GLU A 154 6.97 3.06 -4.87
N ASP A 155 8.07 3.25 -5.59
CA ASP A 155 8.49 4.59 -6.06
C ASP A 155 7.46 5.22 -7.00
N GLU A 156 6.85 4.43 -7.87
CA GLU A 156 5.80 4.93 -8.75
C GLU A 156 4.54 5.28 -7.96
N LEU A 157 4.10 4.40 -7.06
CA LEU A 157 2.93 4.65 -6.19
C LEU A 157 3.14 5.89 -5.32
N ARG A 158 4.34 6.04 -4.75
CA ARG A 158 4.74 7.22 -3.97
C ARG A 158 4.73 8.48 -4.81
N ARG A 159 5.24 8.45 -6.04
CA ARG A 159 5.18 9.59 -6.96
C ARG A 159 3.73 9.99 -7.29
N ILE A 160 2.88 9.02 -7.61
CA ILE A 160 1.45 9.27 -7.86
C ILE A 160 0.77 9.89 -6.63
N LEU A 161 1.07 9.38 -5.44
CA LEU A 161 0.54 9.93 -4.20
C LEU A 161 1.06 11.36 -3.97
N SER A 162 2.35 11.61 -4.15
CA SER A 162 2.98 12.93 -4.08
C SER A 162 2.33 13.95 -5.00
N ASP A 163 2.13 13.61 -6.28
CA ASP A 163 1.44 14.47 -7.26
C ASP A 163 0.01 14.80 -6.77
N THR A 164 -0.68 13.79 -6.24
CA THR A 164 -2.04 13.92 -5.72
C THR A 164 -2.10 14.81 -4.47
N LEU A 165 -1.15 14.66 -3.55
CA LEU A 165 -1.10 15.49 -2.34
C LEU A 165 -0.71 16.92 -2.65
N GLY A 166 0.18 17.17 -3.62
CA GLY A 166 0.46 18.52 -4.12
C GLY A 166 -0.81 19.18 -4.62
N ALA A 167 -1.58 18.44 -5.44
CA ALA A 167 -2.88 18.89 -5.93
C ALA A 167 -3.85 19.27 -4.77
N CYS A 168 -3.99 18.40 -3.77
CA CYS A 168 -4.93 18.60 -2.67
C CYS A 168 -4.47 19.63 -1.61
N TYR A 169 -3.16 19.72 -1.36
CA TYR A 169 -2.59 20.55 -0.29
C TYR A 169 -2.50 22.02 -0.70
N PHE A 170 -2.07 22.31 -1.93
CA PHE A 170 -1.90 23.68 -2.41
C PHE A 170 -3.16 24.26 -3.06
N HIS A 171 -3.97 23.46 -3.75
CA HIS A 171 -5.06 23.98 -4.57
C HIS A 171 -6.43 24.06 -3.87
N ARG A 172 -6.46 24.11 -2.53
CA ARG A 172 -7.70 24.43 -1.79
C ARG A 172 -8.25 25.83 -2.13
N THR A 173 -7.41 26.75 -2.60
CA THR A 173 -7.78 28.15 -2.84
C THR A 173 -7.13 28.80 -4.08
N ARG A 174 -6.36 28.06 -4.90
CA ARG A 174 -5.69 28.60 -6.10
C ARG A 174 -5.75 27.66 -7.31
N PRO A 175 -5.92 28.19 -8.55
CA PRO A 175 -5.99 27.37 -9.74
C PRO A 175 -4.68 26.61 -10.02
N ALA A 176 -4.80 25.45 -10.68
CA ALA A 176 -3.77 24.41 -10.86
C ALA A 176 -2.64 24.77 -11.86
N HIS A 177 -2.11 25.98 -11.80
CA HIS A 177 -1.15 26.50 -12.79
C HIS A 177 0.28 26.68 -12.28
N THR A 178 0.60 26.20 -11.08
CA THR A 178 1.96 26.27 -10.54
C THR A 178 2.60 24.90 -10.54
N ALA A 179 3.89 24.83 -10.92
CA ALA A 179 4.75 23.66 -10.82
C ALA A 179 5.05 23.27 -9.36
N GLU A 180 3.99 23.18 -8.56
CA GLU A 180 4.03 22.90 -7.13
C GLU A 180 4.06 21.38 -6.91
N THR A 181 5.21 20.88 -6.49
CA THR A 181 5.40 19.46 -6.19
C THR A 181 5.55 19.24 -4.71
N VAL A 182 4.97 18.14 -4.22
CA VAL A 182 5.12 17.66 -2.85
C VAL A 182 5.95 16.40 -2.86
N THR A 183 6.96 16.32 -2.01
CA THR A 183 7.69 15.07 -1.75
C THR A 183 7.25 14.48 -0.42
N LEU A 184 6.99 13.17 -0.42
CA LEU A 184 6.80 12.39 0.78
C LEU A 184 8.09 11.64 1.10
N ASP A 185 8.71 12.03 2.20
CA ASP A 185 9.90 11.39 2.73
C ASP A 185 9.60 10.79 4.11
N ARG A 186 10.23 9.67 4.45
CA ARG A 186 10.14 9.01 5.76
C ARG A 186 8.69 8.90 6.28
N ILE A 187 7.91 8.07 5.60
CA ILE A 187 6.52 7.78 5.97
C ILE A 187 6.51 6.88 7.21
N ASP A 188 6.03 7.41 8.33
CA ASP A 188 5.86 6.64 9.58
C ASP A 188 4.48 5.98 9.66
N TYR A 189 3.50 6.64 9.03
CA TYR A 189 2.11 6.25 9.05
C TYR A 189 1.48 6.64 7.71
N LEU A 190 0.78 5.71 7.10
CA LEU A 190 -0.06 5.94 5.94
C LEU A 190 -1.24 4.98 5.96
N GLU A 191 -2.42 5.52 5.71
CA GLU A 191 -3.66 4.77 5.65
C GLU A 191 -4.61 5.39 4.62
N PHE A 192 -5.21 4.53 3.79
CA PHE A 192 -6.30 4.90 2.91
C PHE A 192 -7.63 4.40 3.47
N TYR A 193 -8.70 5.17 3.24
CA TYR A 193 -10.07 4.81 3.59
C TYR A 193 -10.96 4.96 2.37
N TYR A 194 -11.57 3.84 1.98
CA TYR A 194 -12.56 3.70 0.92
C TYR A 194 -13.33 2.38 1.10
#